data_AF-A0A915XZP8-F1
#
_entry.id   AF-A0A915XZP8-F1
#
_cell.length_a   1.000
_cell.length_b   1.000
_cell.length_c   1.000
_cell.angle_alpha   90.00
_cell.angle_beta   90.00
_cell.angle_gamma   90.00
#
_symmetry.space_group_name_H-M   'P 1'
#
loop_
_entity.id
_entity.type
_entity.pdbx_description
1 polymer ?
#
loop_
_entity_poly.entity_id
_entity_poly.type
_entity_poly.pdbx_seq_one_letter_code
_entity_poly.pdbx_strand_id
1 'polypeptide(L)'
;MGITLAYYLAQGGQHVEVFEASPTLGGLAGPIVLPDGVEVDRFYHAVLSSDVHLRALCSELGIADQLRFKETRTGFYHDGRIYSMNNIVEFLRFPPLGLIDRLRLGLTVLNAQRVTNWHDLEGISVEDWLIKWSGRNTYESVWRPMLKAKFDGNFGDVPATWIWSRLVRVKSTRKGASQK
;
A
#
# COMPACT_ATOMS: atom_id res chain seq x y z
N MET A 1 3.26 -13.02 10.81
CA MET A 1 4.71 -13.11 11.13
C MET A 1 5.04 -14.25 12.09
N GLY A 2 4.42 -14.32 13.29
CA GLY A 2 4.77 -15.36 14.28
C GLY A 2 4.61 -16.81 13.77
N ILE A 3 3.46 -17.14 13.17
CA ILE A 3 3.21 -18.49 12.63
C ILE A 3 4.20 -18.86 11.51
N THR A 4 4.48 -17.93 10.59
CA THR A 4 5.43 -18.15 9.49
C THR A 4 6.85 -18.38 10.01
N LEU A 5 7.28 -17.67 11.04
CA LEU A 5 8.59 -17.91 11.67
C LEU A 5 8.65 -19.29 12.31
N ALA A 6 7.62 -19.66 13.08
CA ALA A 6 7.53 -20.98 13.71
C ALA A 6 7.57 -22.11 12.67
N TYR A 7 6.86 -21.94 11.55
CA TYR A 7 6.88 -22.86 10.42
C TYR A 7 8.30 -23.11 9.90
N TYR A 8 9.05 -22.04 9.58
CA TYR A 8 10.40 -22.18 9.03
C TYR A 8 11.41 -22.71 10.06
N LEU A 9 11.28 -22.37 11.34
CA LEU A 9 12.12 -22.95 12.40
C LEU A 9 11.86 -24.45 12.58
N ALA A 10 10.60 -24.87 12.57
CA ALA A 10 10.21 -26.27 12.64
C ALA A 10 10.71 -27.06 11.43
N GLN A 11 10.62 -26.49 10.22
CA GLN A 11 11.18 -27.07 9.00
C GLN A 11 12.70 -27.23 9.08
N GLY A 12 13.38 -26.33 9.81
CA GLY A 12 14.81 -26.43 10.16
C GLY A 12 15.13 -27.44 11.27
N GLY A 13 14.17 -28.28 11.68
CA GLY A 13 14.35 -29.32 12.70
C GLY A 13 14.37 -28.80 14.14
N GLN A 14 14.01 -27.54 14.39
CA GLN A 14 13.94 -27.00 15.74
C GLN A 14 12.60 -27.35 16.40
N HIS A 15 12.63 -27.60 17.70
CA HIS A 15 11.41 -27.70 18.49
C HIS A 15 10.85 -26.30 18.75
N VAL A 16 9.61 -26.04 18.32
CA VAL A 16 8.97 -24.73 18.43
C VAL A 16 7.63 -24.85 19.12
N GLU A 17 7.39 -23.99 20.10
CA GLU A 17 6.09 -23.85 20.77
C GLU A 17 5.54 -22.46 20.49
N VAL A 18 4.25 -22.37 20.14
CA VAL A 18 3.57 -21.12 19.80
C VAL A 18 2.53 -20.81 20.87
N PHE A 19 2.68 -19.68 21.54
CA PHE A 19 1.72 -19.17 22.51
C PHE A 19 0.85 -18.10 21.85
N GLU A 20 -0.47 -18.31 21.86
CA GLU A 20 -1.48 -17.38 21.35
C GLU A 20 -2.49 -17.09 22.46
N ALA A 21 -2.79 -15.82 22.67
CA ALA A 21 -3.73 -15.39 23.70
C ALA A 21 -5.19 -15.53 23.24
N SER A 22 -5.43 -15.43 21.93
CA SER A 22 -6.72 -15.65 21.30
C SER A 22 -7.13 -17.14 21.31
N PRO A 23 -8.42 -17.47 21.36
CA PRO A 23 -8.90 -18.84 21.20
C PRO A 23 -8.62 -19.43 19.80
N THR A 24 -8.28 -18.58 18.82
CA THR A 24 -7.96 -18.98 17.44
C THR A 24 -6.66 -18.35 16.96
N LEU A 25 -5.95 -19.09 16.10
CA LEU A 25 -4.77 -18.61 15.38
C LEU A 25 -5.15 -17.60 14.28
N GLY A 26 -4.14 -16.87 13.79
CA GLY A 26 -4.26 -15.99 12.62
C GLY A 26 -4.10 -14.50 12.94
N GLY A 27 -4.35 -14.10 14.18
CA GLY A 27 -4.19 -12.72 14.63
C GLY A 27 -5.00 -11.75 13.76
N LEU A 28 -4.33 -10.84 13.07
CA LEU A 28 -4.98 -9.91 12.14
C LEU A 28 -5.63 -10.63 10.95
N ALA A 29 -5.06 -11.73 10.47
CA ALA A 29 -5.54 -12.46 9.29
C ALA A 29 -6.72 -13.41 9.60
N GLY A 30 -7.27 -13.38 10.81
CA GLY A 30 -8.45 -14.19 11.17
C GLY A 30 -9.76 -13.58 10.63
N PRO A 31 -10.79 -14.40 10.42
CA PRO A 31 -12.12 -13.91 10.09
C PRO A 31 -12.89 -13.42 11.34
N ILE A 32 -13.99 -12.73 11.09
CA ILE A 32 -15.13 -12.59 12.00
C ILE A 32 -16.36 -13.21 11.33
N VAL A 33 -17.24 -13.79 12.15
CA VAL A 33 -18.49 -14.39 11.68
C VAL A 33 -19.63 -13.45 12.05
N LEU A 34 -20.40 -13.02 11.05
CA LEU A 34 -21.58 -12.19 11.23
C LEU A 34 -22.77 -13.02 11.76
N PRO A 35 -23.83 -12.41 12.32
CA PRO A 35 -24.97 -13.13 12.89
C PRO A 35 -25.71 -14.08 11.93
N ASP A 36 -25.61 -13.81 10.62
CA ASP A 36 -26.17 -14.64 9.55
C ASP A 36 -25.23 -15.76 9.09
N GLY A 37 -24.07 -15.91 9.73
CA GLY A 37 -23.07 -16.94 9.43
C GLY A 37 -22.06 -16.55 8.35
N VAL A 38 -22.12 -15.33 7.81
CA VAL A 38 -21.15 -14.87 6.81
C VAL A 38 -19.80 -14.61 7.45
N GLU A 39 -18.75 -15.22 6.92
CA GLU A 39 -17.36 -14.93 7.31
C GLU A 39 -16.82 -13.74 6.52
N VAL A 40 -16.26 -12.77 7.23
CA VAL A 40 -15.56 -11.62 6.64
C VAL A 40 -14.21 -11.43 7.32
N ASP A 41 -13.22 -10.91 6.60
CA ASP A 41 -11.91 -10.64 7.17
C ASP A 41 -12.03 -9.64 8.34
N ARG A 42 -11.40 -9.95 9.48
CA ARG A 42 -11.41 -9.06 10.65
C ARG A 42 -10.73 -7.72 10.37
N PHE A 43 -9.68 -7.75 9.57
CA PHE A 43 -8.97 -6.56 9.10
C PHE A 43 -8.77 -6.64 7.60
N TYR A 44 -8.55 -5.49 6.95
CA TYR A 44 -8.32 -5.47 5.51
C TYR A 44 -7.03 -6.23 5.17
N HIS A 45 -7.12 -7.19 4.26
CA HIS A 45 -5.96 -7.84 3.66
C HIS A 45 -6.12 -7.85 2.15
N ALA A 46 -5.01 -7.66 1.45
CA ALA A 46 -4.97 -7.80 0.00
C ALA A 46 -3.70 -8.58 -0.35
N VAL A 47 -3.88 -9.67 -1.10
CA VAL A 47 -2.78 -10.42 -1.69
C VAL A 47 -2.54 -9.88 -3.10
N LEU A 48 -1.39 -9.27 -3.32
CA LEU A 48 -1.00 -8.79 -4.64
C LEU A 48 -0.39 -9.93 -5.45
N SER A 49 -0.58 -9.90 -6.77
CA SER A 49 0.07 -10.86 -7.67
C SER A 49 1.61 -10.82 -7.59
N SER A 50 2.16 -9.69 -7.15
CA SER A 50 3.59 -9.48 -6.91
C SER A 50 4.11 -10.05 -5.58
N ASP A 51 3.26 -10.60 -4.72
CA ASP A 51 3.66 -11.11 -3.40
C ASP A 51 4.30 -12.49 -3.51
N VAL A 52 5.51 -12.53 -4.09
CA VAL A 52 6.23 -13.76 -4.45
C VAL A 52 6.44 -14.70 -3.28
N HIS A 53 6.75 -14.19 -2.08
CA HIS A 53 6.98 -15.02 -0.89
C HIS A 53 5.70 -15.66 -0.37
N LEU A 54 4.60 -14.92 -0.35
CA LEU A 54 3.31 -15.46 0.07
C LEU A 54 2.82 -16.52 -0.92
N ARG A 55 2.95 -16.26 -2.22
CA ARG A 55 2.59 -17.22 -3.26
C ARG A 55 3.42 -18.50 -3.18
N ALA A 56 4.73 -18.37 -2.96
CA ALA A 56 5.61 -19.53 -2.77
C ALA A 56 5.20 -20.35 -1.53
N LEU A 57 4.91 -19.69 -0.41
CA LEU A 57 4.41 -20.35 0.80
C LEU A 57 3.07 -21.05 0.54
N CYS A 58 2.12 -20.43 -0.17
CA CYS A 58 0.86 -21.07 -0.53
C CYS A 58 1.07 -22.31 -1.43
N SER A 59 2.04 -22.27 -2.35
CA SER A 59 2.40 -23.44 -3.16
C SER A 59 3.02 -24.54 -2.32
N GLU A 60 3.91 -24.21 -1.39
CA GLU A 60 4.54 -25.15 -0.46
C GLU A 60 3.51 -25.84 0.45
N LEU A 61 2.51 -25.09 0.92
CA LEU A 61 1.42 -25.59 1.76
C LEU A 61 0.31 -26.30 0.95
N GLY A 62 0.42 -26.36 -0.38
CA GLY A 62 -0.57 -27.03 -1.24
C GLY A 62 -1.92 -26.31 -1.34
N ILE A 63 -1.96 -25.00 -1.09
CA ILE A 63 -3.18 -24.16 -1.12
C ILE A 63 -3.15 -23.06 -2.19
N ALA A 64 -2.20 -23.14 -3.13
CA ALA A 64 -2.06 -22.14 -4.19
C ALA A 64 -3.32 -22.03 -5.07
N ASP A 65 -4.07 -23.12 -5.22
CA ASP A 65 -5.34 -23.19 -5.94
C ASP A 65 -6.49 -22.49 -5.21
N GLN A 66 -6.30 -22.02 -3.98
CA GLN A 66 -7.28 -21.21 -3.25
C GLN A 66 -7.08 -19.71 -3.47
N LEU A 67 -5.93 -19.28 -4.01
CA LEU A 67 -5.70 -17.88 -4.34
C LEU A 67 -6.64 -17.45 -5.48
N ARG A 68 -7.35 -16.34 -5.29
CA ARG A 68 -8.29 -15.77 -6.27
C ARG A 68 -7.87 -14.34 -6.58
N PHE A 69 -7.24 -14.15 -7.74
CA PHE A 69 -6.92 -12.81 -8.23
C PHE A 69 -8.09 -12.26 -9.03
N LYS A 70 -8.51 -11.03 -8.69
CA LYS A 70 -9.53 -10.29 -9.42
C LYS A 70 -9.04 -8.90 -9.73
N GLU A 71 -9.46 -8.37 -10.87
CA GLU A 71 -9.23 -6.98 -11.21
C GLU A 71 -9.90 -6.09 -10.15
N THR A 72 -9.12 -5.20 -9.54
CA THR A 72 -9.61 -4.24 -8.56
C THR A 72 -9.65 -2.86 -9.21
N ARG A 73 -10.80 -2.19 -9.10
CA ARG A 73 -10.95 -0.81 -9.55
C ARG A 73 -10.74 0.14 -8.38
N THR A 74 -10.10 1.27 -8.67
CA THR A 74 -9.83 2.33 -7.70
C THR A 74 -10.58 3.60 -8.08
N GLY A 75 -11.11 4.27 -7.05
CA GLY A 75 -11.82 5.54 -7.18
C GLY A 75 -11.27 6.55 -6.17
N PHE A 76 -11.24 7.81 -6.58
CA PHE A 76 -10.87 8.93 -5.72
C PHE A 76 -12.09 9.83 -5.51
N TYR A 77 -12.50 9.99 -4.26
CA TYR A 77 -13.61 10.86 -3.90
C TYR A 77 -13.12 12.29 -3.68
N HIS A 78 -13.72 13.24 -4.39
CA HIS A 78 -13.41 14.66 -4.28
C HIS A 78 -14.66 15.49 -4.60
N ASP A 79 -14.98 16.46 -3.74
CA ASP A 79 -16.11 17.40 -3.91
C ASP A 79 -17.42 16.75 -4.36
N GLY A 80 -17.87 15.71 -3.64
CA GLY A 80 -19.14 15.05 -3.91
C GLY A 80 -19.15 14.10 -5.11
N ARG A 81 -18.00 13.90 -5.78
CA ARG A 81 -17.89 13.04 -6.96
C ARG A 81 -16.79 11.99 -6.79
N ILE A 82 -17.01 10.81 -7.38
CA ILE A 82 -16.00 9.75 -7.46
C ILE A 82 -15.37 9.79 -8.85
N TYR A 83 -14.05 9.87 -8.89
CA TYR A 83 -13.25 9.86 -10.10
C TYR A 83 -12.51 8.53 -10.22
N SER A 84 -12.59 7.89 -11.39
CA SER A 84 -11.83 6.67 -11.67
C SER A 84 -10.33 6.98 -11.71
N MET A 85 -9.51 6.08 -11.14
CA MET A 85 -8.05 6.20 -11.08
C MET A 85 -7.35 4.94 -11.62
N ASN A 86 -8.00 4.23 -12.55
CA ASN A 86 -7.54 2.92 -13.01
C ASN A 86 -6.42 2.99 -14.05
N ASN A 87 -6.20 4.15 -14.67
CA ASN A 87 -5.11 4.34 -15.63
C ASN A 87 -4.57 5.78 -15.63
N ILE A 88 -3.42 5.95 -16.29
CA ILE A 88 -2.73 7.24 -16.38
C ILE A 88 -3.59 8.29 -17.10
N VAL A 89 -4.40 7.91 -18.09
CA VAL A 89 -5.24 8.85 -18.85
C VAL A 89 -6.34 9.42 -17.95
N GLU A 90 -6.98 8.59 -17.14
CA GLU A 90 -7.97 9.01 -16.14
C GLU A 90 -7.35 9.94 -15.10
N PHE A 91 -6.15 9.61 -14.61
CA PHE A 91 -5.40 10.48 -13.72
C PHE A 91 -5.05 11.83 -14.37
N LEU A 92 -4.61 11.83 -15.62
CA LEU A 92 -4.32 13.06 -16.38
C LEU A 92 -5.57 13.87 -16.71
N ARG A 93 -6.76 13.27 -16.65
CA ARG A 93 -8.05 13.95 -16.81
C ARG A 93 -8.66 14.37 -15.48
N PHE A 94 -8.00 14.08 -14.35
CA PHE A 94 -8.51 14.40 -13.02
C PHE A 94 -8.74 15.92 -12.90
N PRO A 95 -10.01 16.37 -12.83
CA PRO A 95 -10.35 17.79 -12.89
C PRO A 95 -9.77 18.66 -11.77
N PRO A 96 -9.63 18.15 -10.52
CA PRO A 96 -9.05 18.94 -9.43
C PRO A 96 -7.59 19.38 -9.62
N LEU A 97 -6.89 18.83 -10.61
CA LEU A 97 -5.51 19.21 -10.91
C LEU A 97 -5.43 19.95 -12.25
N GLY A 98 -4.87 21.16 -12.21
CA GLY A 98 -4.54 21.90 -13.43
C GLY A 98 -3.35 21.30 -14.19
N LEU A 99 -3.03 21.84 -15.36
CA LEU A 99 -1.87 21.40 -16.15
C LEU A 99 -0.54 21.56 -15.40
N ILE A 100 -0.38 22.67 -14.67
CA ILE A 100 0.83 22.95 -13.87
C ILE A 100 0.95 21.95 -12.72
N ASP A 101 -0.15 21.63 -12.03
CA ASP A 101 -0.17 20.67 -10.93
C ASP A 101 0.25 19.27 -11.41
N ARG A 102 -0.27 18.85 -12.57
CA ARG A 102 0.10 17.57 -13.20
C ARG A 102 1.57 17.52 -13.57
N LEU A 103 2.12 18.61 -14.12
CA LEU A 103 3.55 18.70 -14.42
C LEU A 103 4.39 18.60 -13.14
N ARG A 104 4.01 19.34 -12.08
CA ARG A 104 4.68 19.31 -10.78
C ARG A 104 4.64 17.93 -10.12
N LEU A 105 3.53 17.20 -10.25
CA LEU A 105 3.44 15.80 -9.83
C LEU A 105 4.42 14.91 -10.57
N GLY A 106 4.47 15.01 -11.89
CA GLY A 106 5.46 14.29 -12.70
C GLY A 106 6.89 14.59 -12.26
N LEU A 107 7.21 15.87 -12.02
CA LEU A 107 8.51 16.30 -11.51
C LEU A 107 8.78 15.78 -10.09
N THR A 108 7.76 15.69 -9.23
CA THR A 108 7.87 15.12 -7.87
C THR A 108 8.31 13.66 -7.95
N VAL A 109 7.68 12.86 -8.81
CA VAL A 109 8.04 11.45 -9.02
C VAL A 109 9.45 11.32 -9.59
N LEU A 110 9.79 12.12 -10.61
CA LEU A 110 11.13 12.10 -11.19
C LEU A 110 12.21 12.52 -10.19
N ASN A 111 11.93 13.54 -9.37
CA ASN A 111 12.84 13.98 -8.33
C ASN A 111 13.02 12.90 -7.26
N ALA A 112 11.93 12.28 -6.78
CA ALA A 112 11.99 11.18 -5.83
C ALA A 112 12.88 10.04 -6.35
N GLN A 113 12.79 9.72 -7.63
CA GLN A 113 13.62 8.70 -8.27
C GLN A 113 15.10 9.05 -8.39
N ARG A 114 15.46 10.34 -8.30
CA ARG A 114 16.86 10.81 -8.32
C ARG A 114 17.49 10.92 -6.94
N VAL A 115 16.67 10.99 -5.87
CA VAL A 115 17.17 10.98 -4.50
C VAL A 115 17.80 9.61 -4.22
N THR A 116 19.12 9.59 -4.05
CA THR A 116 19.92 8.41 -3.72
C THR A 116 20.16 8.27 -2.22
N ASN A 117 20.33 9.41 -1.52
CA ASN A 117 20.47 9.45 -0.08
C ASN A 117 19.11 9.69 0.59
N TRP A 118 18.54 8.65 1.18
CA TRP A 118 17.23 8.72 1.83
C TRP A 118 17.29 9.38 3.22
N HIS A 119 18.46 9.40 3.87
CA HIS A 119 18.65 10.02 5.19
C HIS A 119 18.32 11.53 5.17
N ASP A 120 18.59 12.20 4.04
CA ASP A 120 18.28 13.62 3.86
C ASP A 120 16.76 13.93 3.92
N LEU A 121 15.91 12.91 3.79
CA LEU A 121 14.45 13.03 3.85
C LEU A 121 13.88 12.73 5.24
N GLU A 122 14.68 12.26 6.20
CA GLU A 122 14.19 11.94 7.54
C GLU A 122 13.87 13.20 8.35
N GLY A 123 14.67 14.27 8.16
CA GLY A 123 14.47 15.54 8.85
C GLY A 123 13.41 16.46 8.22
N ILE A 124 12.73 16.01 7.14
CA ILE A 124 11.73 16.82 6.43
C ILE A 124 10.37 16.16 6.61
N SER A 125 9.36 16.94 7.00
CA SER A 125 7.99 16.44 7.09
C SER A 125 7.46 16.04 5.70
N VAL A 126 6.58 15.03 5.67
CA VAL A 126 5.93 14.59 4.43
C VAL A 126 5.13 15.73 3.78
N GLU A 127 4.53 16.60 4.60
CA GLU A 127 3.78 17.78 4.17
C GLU A 127 4.68 18.78 3.44
N ASP A 128 5.76 19.23 4.09
CA ASP A 128 6.65 20.25 3.52
C ASP A 128 7.28 19.77 2.22
N TRP A 129 7.68 18.49 2.18
CA TRP A 129 8.25 17.90 0.99
C TRP A 129 7.23 17.85 -0.17
N LEU A 130 5.99 17.45 0.09
CA LEU A 130 4.96 17.38 -0.94
C LEU A 130 4.50 18.77 -1.39
N ILE A 131 4.37 19.75 -0.49
CA ILE A 131 4.07 21.13 -0.86
C ILE A 131 5.19 21.70 -1.73
N LYS A 132 6.46 21.48 -1.36
CA LYS A 132 7.63 21.96 -2.11
C LYS A 132 7.64 21.45 -3.54
N TRP A 133 7.41 20.15 -3.74
CA TRP A 133 7.51 19.53 -5.07
C TRP A 133 6.20 19.55 -5.85
N SER A 134 5.11 19.08 -5.26
CA SER A 134 3.81 18.96 -5.93
C SER A 134 3.01 20.26 -5.95
N GLY A 135 3.34 21.22 -5.08
CA GLY A 135 2.60 22.47 -4.94
C GLY A 135 1.43 22.36 -3.96
N ARG A 136 0.98 23.50 -3.43
CA ARG A 136 -0.08 23.56 -2.40
C ARG A 136 -1.41 23.00 -2.89
N ASN A 137 -1.85 23.33 -4.11
CA ASN A 137 -3.12 22.82 -4.65
C ASN A 137 -3.14 21.28 -4.71
N THR A 138 -2.10 20.70 -5.30
CA THR A 138 -1.95 19.24 -5.36
C THR A 138 -1.91 18.61 -3.96
N TYR A 139 -1.19 19.24 -3.02
CA TYR A 139 -1.13 18.76 -1.65
C TYR A 139 -2.52 18.70 -1.01
N GLU A 140 -3.27 19.80 -1.05
CA GLU A 140 -4.60 19.88 -0.44
C GLU A 140 -5.62 18.94 -1.11
N SER A 141 -5.60 18.86 -2.45
CA SER A 141 -6.62 18.14 -3.22
C SER A 141 -6.38 16.64 -3.32
N VAL A 142 -5.11 16.20 -3.24
CA VAL A 142 -4.73 14.79 -3.46
C VAL A 142 -4.01 14.21 -2.26
N TRP A 143 -2.86 14.79 -1.89
CA TRP A 143 -1.97 14.16 -0.91
C TRP A 143 -2.52 14.19 0.50
N ARG A 144 -3.09 15.33 0.93
CA ARG A 144 -3.59 15.53 2.28
C ARG A 144 -4.76 14.59 2.61
N PRO A 145 -5.79 14.39 1.74
CA PRO A 145 -6.81 13.37 1.96
C PRO A 145 -6.23 11.95 2.09
N MET A 146 -5.25 11.60 1.26
CA MET A 146 -4.61 10.28 1.31
C MET A 146 -3.81 10.08 2.60
N LEU A 147 -3.09 11.11 3.06
CA LEU A 147 -2.35 11.09 4.32
C LEU A 147 -3.30 11.00 5.52
N LYS A 148 -4.39 11.78 5.52
CA LYS A 148 -5.45 11.71 6.52
C LYS A 148 -6.04 10.31 6.62
N ALA A 149 -6.43 9.72 5.49
CA ALA A 149 -7.00 8.37 5.45
C ALA A 149 -6.01 7.30 5.92
N LYS A 150 -4.71 7.53 5.71
CA LYS A 150 -3.68 6.55 6.07
C LYS A 150 -3.22 6.60 7.51
N PHE A 151 -3.14 7.80 8.09
CA PHE A 151 -2.59 8.04 9.42
C PHE A 151 -3.65 8.50 10.42
N ASP A 152 -4.92 8.32 10.08
CA ASP A 152 -6.07 8.74 10.88
C ASP A 152 -5.97 10.23 11.32
N GLY A 153 -5.50 11.07 10.40
CA GLY A 153 -5.31 12.50 10.63
C GLY A 153 -4.00 12.90 11.33
N ASN A 154 -3.24 11.98 11.94
CA ASN A 154 -2.00 12.30 12.65
C ASN A 154 -0.75 11.99 11.80
N PHE A 155 -0.36 12.93 10.91
CA PHE A 155 0.79 12.76 10.02
C PHE A 155 1.81 13.91 10.08
N GLY A 156 1.70 14.82 11.06
CA GLY A 156 2.62 15.97 11.19
C GLY A 156 4.08 15.54 11.37
N ASP A 157 4.31 14.44 12.09
CA ASP A 157 5.65 13.90 12.37
C ASP A 157 6.10 12.82 11.37
N VAL A 158 5.34 12.60 10.30
CA VAL A 158 5.69 11.57 9.31
C VAL A 158 6.81 12.11 8.41
N PRO A 159 7.97 11.44 8.34
CA PRO A 159 9.09 11.90 7.52
C PRO A 159 8.81 11.70 6.02
N ALA A 160 9.43 12.53 5.18
CA ALA A 160 9.30 12.47 3.73
C ALA A 160 9.83 11.15 3.14
N THR A 161 10.72 10.44 3.84
CA THR A 161 11.14 9.06 3.50
C THR A 161 9.95 8.12 3.31
N TRP A 162 8.88 8.34 4.07
CA TRP A 162 7.66 7.56 3.97
C TRP A 162 7.07 7.66 2.56
N ILE A 163 6.76 8.84 2.04
CA ILE A 163 6.15 8.95 0.69
C ILE A 163 7.16 8.60 -0.41
N TRP A 164 8.42 8.97 -0.22
CA TRP A 164 9.51 8.68 -1.15
C TRP A 164 9.64 7.19 -1.45
N SER A 165 9.67 6.35 -0.40
CA SER A 165 9.78 4.90 -0.56
C SER A 165 8.61 4.30 -1.36
N ARG A 166 7.41 4.89 -1.29
CA ARG A 166 6.27 4.47 -2.13
C ARG A 166 6.46 4.90 -3.57
N LEU A 167 6.87 6.16 -3.81
CA LEU A 167 7.12 6.69 -5.15
C LEU A 167 8.24 5.95 -5.90
N VAL A 168 9.31 5.58 -5.20
CA VAL A 168 10.41 4.81 -5.79
C VAL A 168 10.00 3.35 -6.06
N ARG A 169 9.18 2.74 -5.19
CA ARG A 169 8.68 1.38 -5.40
C ARG A 169 7.85 1.25 -6.69
N VAL A 170 7.14 2.29 -7.12
CA VAL A 170 6.42 2.29 -8.42
C VAL A 170 7.34 2.08 -9.64
N LYS A 171 8.64 2.43 -9.54
CA LYS A 171 9.63 2.11 -10.57
C LYS A 171 9.94 0.61 -10.62
N SER A 172 9.99 -0.05 -9.46
CA SER A 172 10.28 -1.49 -9.36
C SER A 172 9.12 -2.38 -9.82
N THR A 173 7.86 -1.94 -9.66
CA THR A 173 6.68 -2.71 -10.07
C THR A 173 6.44 -2.73 -11.58
N ARG A 174 7.05 -1.81 -12.36
CA ARG A 174 7.02 -1.86 -13.83
C ARG A 174 7.78 -3.05 -14.44
N LYS A 175 8.57 -3.79 -13.65
CA LYS A 175 9.14 -5.08 -14.09
C LYS A 175 8.22 -6.28 -13.81
N GLY A 176 7.10 -6.12 -13.10
CA GLY A 176 6.32 -7.24 -12.56
C GLY A 176 4.83 -7.29 -12.90
N ALA A 177 4.27 -6.33 -13.65
CA ALA A 177 2.84 -6.29 -13.95
C ALA A 177 2.57 -6.14 -15.45
N SER A 178 2.93 -7.18 -16.20
CA SER A 178 2.29 -7.49 -17.47
C SER A 178 2.07 -8.99 -17.51
N GLN A 179 0.99 -9.44 -16.88
CA GLN A 179 0.39 -10.73 -17.21
C GLN A 179 -1.07 -10.45 -17.57
N LYS A 180 -1.34 -10.64 -18.86
CA LYS A 180 -2.67 -10.93 -19.39
C LYS A 180 -3.20 -12.22 -18.78
#